data_AF-J0KCC8-F1
#
_entry.id   AF-J0KCC8-F1
#
_cell.length_a   1.000
_cell.length_b   1.000
_cell.length_c   1.000
_cell.angle_alpha   90.00
_cell.angle_beta   90.00
_cell.angle_gamma   90.00
#
_symmetry.space_group_name_H-M   'P 1'
#
loop_
_entity.id
_entity.type
_entity.pdbx_description
1 polymer ?
#
loop_
_entity_poly.entity_id
_entity_poly.type
_entity_poly.pdbx_seq_one_letter_code
_entity_poly.pdbx_strand_id
1 'polypeptide(L)'
;MSKAKITLMLAALVLVTGAVQAQTYRQYGNTTYGSDGSSYRQYGNTIQSNDGTNYRQYGNTTYGSDGSSYRQYGNTTYGNDGSTARSYGNTTTITSPSGNTTNCRRYGNSLSCN
;
A
#
# COMPACT_ATOMS: atom_id res chain seq x y z
N MET A 1 10.30 13.50 13.41
CA MET A 1 9.23 13.69 12.38
C MET A 1 9.25 12.51 11.41
N SER A 2 8.08 12.12 10.88
CA SER A 2 7.89 11.10 9.82
C SER A 2 7.77 9.63 10.24
N LYS A 3 6.75 9.29 11.04
CA LYS A 3 6.22 7.91 11.13
C LYS A 3 4.92 7.69 10.35
N ALA A 4 4.37 8.75 9.73
CA ALA A 4 3.07 8.72 9.04
C ALA A 4 3.15 8.46 7.52
N LYS A 5 4.33 8.53 6.91
CA LYS A 5 4.48 8.42 5.44
C LYS A 5 4.57 6.98 4.93
N ILE A 6 5.00 6.03 5.77
CA ILE A 6 5.25 4.63 5.38
C ILE A 6 3.92 3.82 5.34
N THR A 7 2.90 4.23 6.08
CA THR A 7 1.62 3.50 6.17
C THR A 7 0.71 3.74 4.97
N LEU A 8 0.66 4.95 4.40
CA LEU A 8 -0.09 5.21 3.16
C LEU A 8 0.48 4.46 1.97
N MET A 9 1.82 4.42 1.86
CA MET A 9 2.48 3.82 0.69
C MET A 9 2.23 2.32 0.62
N LEU A 10 2.29 1.63 1.76
CA LEU A 10 1.98 0.21 1.85
C LEU A 10 0.48 -0.09 1.75
N ALA A 11 -0.41 0.81 2.21
CA ALA A 11 -1.84 0.64 2.00
C ALA A 11 -2.23 0.75 0.52
N ALA A 12 -1.72 1.75 -0.21
CA ALA A 12 -1.94 1.88 -1.66
C ALA A 12 -1.33 0.69 -2.43
N LEU A 13 -0.19 0.18 -1.97
CA LEU A 13 0.47 -1.00 -2.55
C LEU A 13 -0.37 -2.27 -2.50
N VAL A 14 -0.93 -2.56 -1.34
CA VAL A 14 -1.59 -3.83 -1.08
C VAL A 14 -3.02 -3.85 -1.65
N LEU A 15 -3.60 -2.68 -1.95
CA LEU A 15 -4.88 -2.60 -2.66
C LEU A 15 -4.79 -3.04 -4.13
N VAL A 16 -3.58 -3.13 -4.72
CA VAL A 16 -3.38 -3.45 -6.15
C VAL A 16 -3.35 -4.97 -6.41
N THR A 17 -2.97 -5.80 -5.43
CA THR A 17 -2.57 -7.19 -5.72
C THR A 17 -3.70 -8.21 -5.82
N GLY A 18 -4.97 -7.86 -5.53
CA GLY A 18 -6.16 -8.65 -5.90
C GLY A 18 -6.27 -10.12 -5.43
N ALA A 19 -5.24 -10.70 -4.80
CA ALA A 19 -5.16 -12.13 -4.52
C ALA A 19 -4.74 -12.40 -3.07
N VAL A 20 -5.57 -13.17 -2.38
CA VAL A 20 -5.41 -13.63 -1.00
C VAL A 20 -4.36 -14.73 -0.96
N GLN A 21 -3.08 -14.35 -0.85
CA GLN A 21 -2.03 -15.22 -0.33
C GLN A 21 -1.28 -14.49 0.78
N ALA A 22 -0.65 -15.27 1.66
CA ALA A 22 0.24 -14.72 2.67
C ALA A 22 1.39 -13.94 1.97
N GLN A 23 1.31 -12.62 1.93
CA GLN A 23 2.29 -11.76 1.28
C GLN A 23 3.17 -11.09 2.33
N THR A 24 4.48 -11.09 2.10
CA THR A 24 5.43 -10.35 2.95
C THR A 24 6.14 -9.29 2.14
N TYR A 25 6.21 -8.08 2.69
CA TYR A 25 6.94 -6.97 2.10
C TYR A 25 8.08 -6.56 3.03
N ARG A 26 9.26 -6.30 2.47
CA ARG A 26 10.44 -5.85 3.21
C ARG A 26 10.98 -4.57 2.61
N GLN A 27 11.18 -3.57 3.46
CA GLN A 27 11.74 -2.29 3.06
C GLN A 27 13.26 -2.26 3.30
N TYR A 28 14.02 -1.95 2.24
CA TYR A 28 15.45 -1.66 2.26
C TYR A 28 15.69 -0.26 1.68
N GLY A 29 16.01 0.70 2.55
CA GLY A 29 16.11 2.11 2.18
C GLY A 29 14.79 2.63 1.58
N ASN A 30 14.86 3.11 0.34
CA ASN A 30 13.71 3.64 -0.39
C ASN A 30 13.00 2.61 -1.28
N THR A 31 13.37 1.33 -1.18
CA THR A 31 12.75 0.25 -1.97
C THR A 31 12.07 -0.76 -1.07
N THR A 32 10.87 -1.15 -1.45
CA THR A 32 10.09 -2.22 -0.83
C THR A 32 10.04 -3.41 -1.78
N TYR A 33 10.30 -4.60 -1.28
CA TYR A 33 10.25 -5.86 -2.05
C TYR A 33 9.17 -6.76 -1.48
N GLY A 34 8.26 -7.23 -2.33
CA GLY A 34 7.24 -8.23 -2.02
C GLY A 34 7.74 -9.66 -2.25
N SER A 35 7.21 -10.61 -1.48
CA SER A 35 7.50 -12.04 -1.66
C SER A 35 6.94 -12.63 -2.95
N ASP A 36 6.06 -11.91 -3.62
CA ASP A 36 5.51 -12.20 -4.95
C ASP A 36 6.42 -11.72 -6.10
N GLY A 37 7.58 -11.14 -5.79
CA GLY A 37 8.50 -10.58 -6.79
C GLY A 37 8.16 -9.13 -7.19
N SER A 38 7.11 -8.53 -6.62
CA SER A 38 6.85 -7.10 -6.78
C SER A 38 7.94 -6.28 -6.10
N SER A 39 8.27 -5.12 -6.65
CA SER A 39 9.14 -4.17 -5.97
C SER A 39 8.76 -2.74 -6.31
N TYR A 40 8.94 -1.88 -5.32
CA TYR A 40 8.45 -0.51 -5.37
C TYR A 40 9.49 0.42 -4.83
N ARG A 41 9.88 1.41 -5.64
CA ARG A 41 10.94 2.35 -5.30
C ARG A 41 10.38 3.75 -5.17
N GLN A 42 10.64 4.37 -4.03
CA GLN A 42 10.17 5.70 -3.72
C GLN A 42 11.20 6.76 -4.12
N TYR A 43 10.73 7.78 -4.84
CA TYR A 43 11.47 8.98 -5.19
C TYR A 43 10.61 10.21 -4.82
N GLY A 44 10.91 10.83 -3.69
CA GLY A 44 10.12 11.95 -3.17
C GLY A 44 8.66 11.53 -2.88
N ASN A 45 7.72 12.14 -3.59
CA ASN A 45 6.28 11.83 -3.56
C ASN A 45 5.82 10.84 -4.65
N THR A 46 6.75 10.28 -5.42
CA THR A 46 6.47 9.27 -6.45
C THR A 46 6.94 7.90 -6.00
N ILE A 47 6.18 6.86 -6.31
CA ILE A 47 6.54 5.45 -6.15
C ILE A 47 6.49 4.81 -7.52
N GLN A 48 7.54 4.11 -7.91
CA GLN A 48 7.60 3.34 -9.14
C GLN A 48 7.57 1.85 -8.81
N SER A 49 6.60 1.13 -9.38
CA SER A 49 6.53 -0.33 -9.37
C SER A 49 7.45 -0.91 -10.45
N ASN A 50 7.94 -2.14 -10.23
CA ASN A 50 8.72 -2.86 -11.23
C ASN A 50 7.92 -3.33 -12.45
N ASP A 51 6.59 -3.28 -12.39
CA ASP A 51 5.70 -3.46 -13.55
C ASP A 51 5.60 -2.21 -14.45
N GLY A 52 6.24 -1.10 -14.06
CA GLY A 52 6.22 0.17 -14.80
C GLY A 52 5.15 1.16 -14.34
N THR A 53 4.27 0.77 -13.41
CA THR A 53 3.24 1.65 -12.85
C THR A 53 3.86 2.68 -11.90
N ASN A 54 3.43 3.93 -12.02
CA ASN A 54 3.91 5.02 -11.19
C ASN A 54 2.76 5.59 -10.36
N TYR A 55 2.95 5.70 -9.06
CA TYR A 55 2.01 6.30 -8.13
C TYR A 55 2.54 7.64 -7.65
N ARG A 56 1.78 8.72 -7.84
CA ARG A 56 2.14 10.07 -7.40
C ARG A 56 1.19 10.56 -6.33
N GLN A 57 1.75 11.02 -5.21
CA GLN A 57 0.98 11.60 -4.12
C GLN A 57 0.83 13.12 -4.30
N TYR A 58 -0.41 13.59 -4.27
CA TYR A 58 -0.81 14.99 -4.22
C TYR A 58 -1.74 15.21 -3.02
N GLY A 59 -1.23 15.87 -1.97
CA GLY A 59 -1.94 16.03 -0.71
C GLY A 59 -2.27 14.68 -0.07
N ASN A 60 -3.57 14.43 0.18
CA ASN A 60 -4.08 13.18 0.74
C ASN A 60 -4.53 12.16 -0.33
N THR A 61 -4.28 12.43 -1.62
CA THR A 61 -4.66 11.54 -2.72
C THR A 61 -3.41 11.03 -3.45
N THR A 62 -3.38 9.76 -3.78
CA THR A 62 -2.36 9.12 -4.61
C THR A 62 -3.00 8.69 -5.93
N TYR A 63 -2.37 9.00 -7.05
CA TYR A 63 -2.83 8.63 -8.39
C TYR A 63 -1.83 7.68 -9.04
N GLY A 64 -2.29 6.54 -9.53
CA GLY A 64 -1.53 5.60 -10.33
C GLY A 64 -1.63 5.91 -11.83
N SER A 65 -0.55 5.64 -12.57
CA SER A 65 -0.54 5.77 -14.03
C SER A 65 -1.42 4.73 -14.74
N ASP A 66 -1.86 3.71 -14.01
CA ASP A 66 -2.82 2.67 -14.42
C ASP A 66 -4.29 3.12 -14.29
N GLY A 67 -4.53 4.35 -13.84
CA GLY A 67 -5.88 4.88 -13.60
C GLY A 67 -6.42 4.60 -12.19
N SER A 68 -5.64 3.93 -11.34
CA SER A 68 -5.98 3.79 -9.92
C SER A 68 -5.85 5.12 -9.19
N SER A 69 -6.66 5.32 -8.16
CA SER A 69 -6.49 6.43 -7.23
C SER A 69 -6.91 6.04 -5.83
N TYR A 70 -6.17 6.55 -4.85
CA TYR A 70 -6.33 6.23 -3.45
C TYR A 70 -6.42 7.51 -2.64
N ARG A 71 -7.50 7.69 -1.90
CA ARG A 71 -7.71 8.88 -1.08
C ARG A 71 -7.72 8.53 0.40
N GLN A 72 -6.89 9.23 1.16
CA GLN A 72 -6.80 9.03 2.59
C GLN A 72 -7.68 10.01 3.36
N TYR A 73 -8.45 9.46 4.30
CA TYR A 73 -9.17 10.20 5.33
C TYR A 73 -8.86 9.60 6.70
N GLY A 74 -8.16 10.35 7.54
CA GLY A 74 -7.70 9.88 8.84
C GLY A 74 -6.81 8.65 8.71
N ASN A 75 -7.22 7.54 9.33
CA ASN A 75 -6.52 6.26 9.29
C ASN A 75 -7.07 5.28 8.24
N THR A 76 -7.95 5.73 7.35
CA THR A 76 -8.54 4.93 6.28
C THR A 76 -8.13 5.46 4.92
N THR A 77 -7.74 4.56 4.02
CA THR A 77 -7.49 4.83 2.61
C THR A 77 -8.61 4.18 1.80
N TYR A 78 -9.15 4.89 0.82
CA TYR A 78 -10.20 4.43 -0.07
C TYR A 78 -9.66 4.38 -1.50
N GLY A 79 -9.78 3.24 -2.16
CA GLY A 79 -9.51 3.08 -3.58
C GLY A 79 -10.71 3.46 -4.44
N ASN A 80 -10.47 3.94 -5.66
CA ASN A 80 -11.53 4.26 -6.62
C ASN A 80 -12.25 3.03 -7.19
N ASP A 81 -11.70 1.84 -6.96
CA ASP A 81 -12.29 0.54 -7.27
C ASP A 81 -13.26 0.04 -6.18
N GLY A 82 -13.40 0.79 -5.07
CA GLY A 82 -14.24 0.41 -3.92
C GLY A 82 -13.47 -0.33 -2.82
N SER A 83 -12.18 -0.59 -3.01
CA SER A 83 -11.34 -1.18 -1.97
C SER A 83 -11.07 -0.18 -0.83
N THR A 84 -10.81 -0.70 0.38
CA THR A 84 -10.47 0.14 1.53
C THR A 84 -9.34 -0.45 2.35
N ALA A 85 -8.53 0.39 2.97
CA ALA A 85 -7.49 -0.03 3.90
C ALA A 85 -7.55 0.82 5.17
N ARG A 86 -7.80 0.20 6.32
CA ARG A 86 -7.89 0.88 7.61
C ARG A 86 -6.76 0.45 8.52
N SER A 87 -6.01 1.42 9.02
CA SER A 87 -4.86 1.16 9.90
C SER A 87 -5.17 1.48 11.36
N TYR A 88 -4.81 0.57 12.26
CA TYR A 88 -4.85 0.75 13.70
C TYR A 88 -3.59 0.16 14.34
N GLY A 89 -2.81 1.03 14.99
CA GLY A 89 -1.50 0.65 15.53
C GLY A 89 -0.55 0.15 14.43
N ASN A 90 -0.07 -1.08 14.59
CA ASN A 90 0.78 -1.76 13.61
C ASN A 90 0.01 -2.71 12.68
N THR A 91 -1.32 -2.66 12.68
CA THR A 91 -2.18 -3.53 11.86
C THR A 91 -2.94 -2.68 10.84
N THR A 92 -3.06 -3.18 9.61
CA THR A 92 -3.83 -2.59 8.53
C THR A 92 -4.76 -3.67 7.99
N THR A 93 -6.07 -3.47 8.10
CA THR A 93 -7.08 -4.33 7.50
C THR A 93 -7.46 -3.76 6.15
N ILE A 94 -7.37 -4.59 5.13
CA ILE A 94 -7.64 -4.27 3.74
C ILE A 94 -8.91 -5.00 3.35
N THR A 95 -9.86 -4.31 2.76
CA THR A 95 -11.11 -4.88 2.27
C THR A 95 -11.14 -4.68 0.77
N SER A 96 -11.23 -5.78 0.02
CA SER A 96 -11.38 -5.75 -1.44
C SER A 96 -12.76 -5.19 -1.83
N PRO A 97 -12.96 -4.80 -3.10
CA PRO A 97 -14.29 -4.38 -3.58
C PRO A 97 -15.37 -5.46 -3.42
N SER A 98 -14.97 -6.73 -3.44
CA SER A 98 -15.84 -7.88 -3.21
C SER A 98 -16.14 -8.16 -1.72
N GLY A 99 -15.59 -7.36 -0.79
CA GLY A 99 -15.80 -7.51 0.64
C GLY A 99 -14.86 -8.50 1.35
N ASN A 100 -13.92 -9.12 0.63
CA ASN A 100 -12.91 -9.98 1.26
C ASN A 100 -11.93 -9.14 2.06
N THR A 101 -11.48 -9.65 3.21
CA THR A 101 -10.56 -8.92 4.08
C THR A 101 -9.20 -9.59 4.19
N THR A 102 -8.15 -8.78 4.21
CA THR A 102 -6.76 -9.18 4.41
C THR A 102 -6.18 -8.37 5.55
N ASN A 103 -5.53 -9.01 6.51
CA ASN A 103 -4.92 -8.34 7.65
C ASN A 103 -3.40 -8.29 7.49
N CYS A 104 -2.89 -7.08 7.38
CA CYS A 104 -1.47 -6.79 7.29
C CYS A 104 -0.93 -6.31 8.63
N ARG A 105 0.17 -6.89 9.10
CA ARG A 105 0.82 -6.49 10.35
C ARG A 105 2.27 -6.12 10.11
N ARG A 106 2.65 -4.95 10.63
CA ARG A 106 4.00 -4.41 10.51
C ARG A 106 4.88 -4.87 11.68
N TYR A 107 6.05 -5.37 11.34
CA TYR A 107 7.14 -5.75 12.23
C TYR A 107 8.42 -5.02 11.78
N GLY A 108 8.71 -3.87 12.39
CA GLY A 108 9.82 -3.02 11.96
C GLY A 108 9.68 -2.55 10.51
N ASN A 109 10.64 -2.91 9.67
CA ASN A 109 10.66 -2.64 8.23
C ASN A 109 9.96 -3.72 7.38
N SER A 110 9.37 -4.74 8.03
CA SER A 110 8.63 -5.81 7.35
C SER A 110 7.12 -5.63 7.53
N LEU A 111 6.34 -5.99 6.52
CA LEU A 111 4.88 -6.10 6.55
C LEU A 111 4.51 -7.54 6.19
N SER A 112 3.64 -8.18 6.96
CA SER A 112 3.11 -9.50 6.65
C SER A 112 1.59 -9.42 6.57
N CYS A 113 1.03 -9.80 5.44
CA CYS A 113 -0.40 -9.81 5.14
C CYS A 113 -0.87 -11.25 5.04
N ASN A 114 -1.98 -11.58 5.71
CA ASN A 114 -2.66 -12.88 5.60
C ASN A 114 -4.16 -12.69 5.50
#